data_AF-A0B7X5-F1
#
_entry.id   AF-A0B7X5-F1
#
_cell.length_a   1.000
_cell.length_b   1.000
_cell.length_c   1.000
_cell.angle_alpha   90.00
_cell.angle_beta   90.00
_cell.angle_gamma   90.00
#
_symmetry.space_group_name_H-M   'P 1'
#
loop_
_entity.id
_entity.type
_entity.pdbx_description
1 polymer ?
#
loop_
_entity_poly.entity_id
_entity_poly.type
_entity_poly.pdbx_seq_one_letter_code
_entity_poly.pdbx_strand_id
1 'polypeptide(L)'
;MRIKIADDEIAYLRGRTGTLALARTLGRYFFLETEREEIVLFTDPGDLIVASSFGTGDAVERGLRCTIFHIRELGSPLIVLPKGHPASPRLKVVVSVGKRTRISCRIRPGTHPEQDVLCGAEEMDGLEIHGTNDGAEVIGFAGEVCVERL
;
A
#
# COMPACT_ATOMS: atom_id res chain seq x y z
N MET A 1 14.51 -9.65 1.45
CA MET A 1 14.42 -10.08 0.03
C MET A 1 14.35 -8.85 -0.84
N ARG A 2 14.91 -8.88 -2.06
CA ARG A 2 14.80 -7.77 -3.01
C ARG A 2 13.88 -8.15 -4.14
N ILE A 3 12.99 -7.23 -4.51
CA ILE A 3 11.99 -7.39 -5.58
C ILE A 3 12.23 -6.25 -6.56
N LYS A 4 12.51 -6.60 -7.81
CA LYS A 4 12.57 -5.60 -8.89
C LYS A 4 11.17 -5.28 -9.36
N ILE A 5 10.88 -4.00 -9.54
CA ILE A 5 9.58 -3.51 -9.99
C ILE A 5 9.86 -2.42 -11.03
N ALA A 6 9.52 -2.68 -12.29
CA ALA A 6 9.61 -1.70 -13.35
C ALA A 6 8.54 -0.59 -13.20
N ASP A 7 8.67 0.45 -14.02
CA ASP A 7 7.80 1.63 -13.91
C ASP A 7 6.33 1.34 -14.27
N ASP A 8 6.05 0.28 -15.03
CA ASP A 8 4.70 -0.18 -15.39
C ASP A 8 4.30 -1.48 -14.68
N GLU A 9 4.96 -1.82 -13.57
CA GLU A 9 4.74 -3.07 -12.84
C GLU A 9 4.18 -2.86 -11.42
N ILE A 10 3.52 -3.90 -10.94
CA ILE A 10 3.01 -4.09 -9.59
C ILE A 10 3.51 -5.43 -9.06
N ALA A 11 4.03 -5.45 -7.84
CA ALA A 11 4.41 -6.68 -7.16
C ALA A 11 3.37 -7.03 -6.08
N TYR A 12 2.93 -8.28 -6.05
CA TYR A 12 2.06 -8.82 -5.01
C TYR A 12 2.87 -9.67 -4.05
N LEU A 13 2.67 -9.46 -2.75
CA LEU A 13 3.13 -10.36 -1.69
C LEU A 13 1.92 -11.16 -1.21
N ARG A 14 1.87 -12.43 -1.62
CA ARG A 14 0.75 -13.34 -1.35
C ARG A 14 0.99 -14.10 -0.06
N GLY A 15 0.20 -13.78 0.97
CA GLY A 15 0.11 -14.57 2.18
C GLY A 15 -0.98 -15.64 2.08
N ARG A 16 -1.29 -16.28 3.20
CA ARG A 16 -2.40 -17.25 3.31
C ARG A 16 -3.74 -16.56 3.60
N THR A 17 -3.70 -15.42 4.27
CA THR A 17 -4.85 -14.67 4.82
C THR A 17 -4.83 -13.19 4.46
N GLY A 18 -3.75 -12.67 3.88
CA GLY A 18 -3.64 -11.31 3.39
C GLY A 18 -2.81 -11.19 2.12
N THR A 19 -2.97 -10.07 1.43
CA THR A 19 -2.20 -9.74 0.22
C THR A 19 -1.76 -8.28 0.29
N LEU A 20 -0.49 -8.04 -0.03
CA LEU A 20 0.07 -6.70 -0.21
C LEU A 20 0.35 -6.48 -1.69
N ALA A 21 0.23 -5.24 -2.14
CA ALA A 21 0.63 -4.82 -3.48
C ALA A 21 1.56 -3.61 -3.40
N LEU A 22 2.59 -3.61 -4.24
CA LEU A 22 3.66 -2.61 -4.26
C LEU A 22 3.82 -2.07 -5.68
N ALA A 23 3.88 -0.75 -5.83
CA ALA A 23 4.33 -0.13 -7.07
C ALA A 23 5.21 1.09 -6.76
N ARG A 24 6.09 1.47 -7.70
CA ARG A 24 6.93 2.66 -7.54
C ARG A 24 6.12 3.93 -7.76
N THR A 25 6.35 4.96 -6.95
CA THR A 25 5.66 6.27 -7.08
C THR A 25 6.16 7.08 -8.28
N LEU A 26 7.37 6.80 -8.76
CA LEU A 26 8.07 7.54 -9.81
C LEU A 26 8.33 9.02 -9.48
N GLY A 27 8.32 9.38 -8.19
CA GLY A 27 8.49 10.77 -7.76
C GLY A 27 7.26 11.64 -8.03
N ARG A 28 6.10 11.01 -8.29
CA ARG A 28 4.82 11.73 -8.36
C ARG A 28 4.46 12.27 -6.97
N TYR A 29 3.66 13.33 -6.95
CA TYR A 29 3.01 13.77 -5.72
C TYR A 29 1.60 13.19 -5.64
N PHE A 30 1.09 13.02 -4.43
CA PHE A 30 -0.25 12.48 -4.16
C PHE A 30 -1.01 13.40 -3.23
N PHE A 31 -2.33 13.39 -3.33
CA PHE A 31 -3.20 14.16 -2.45
C PHE A 31 -3.76 13.27 -1.36
N LEU A 32 -3.56 13.66 -0.11
CA LEU A 32 -4.13 13.03 1.07
C LEU A 32 -5.26 13.90 1.60
N GLU A 33 -6.49 13.51 1.29
CA GLU A 33 -7.70 14.19 1.75
C GLU A 33 -8.04 13.73 3.17
N THR A 34 -8.19 14.70 4.07
CA THR A 34 -8.59 14.49 5.46
C THR A 34 -9.89 15.23 5.75
N GLU A 35 -10.48 15.06 6.94
CA GLU A 35 -11.68 15.83 7.31
C GLU A 35 -11.46 17.36 7.34
N ARG A 36 -10.21 17.81 7.48
CA ARG A 36 -9.89 19.23 7.74
C ARG A 36 -9.24 19.94 6.56
N GLU A 37 -8.38 19.23 5.83
CA GLU A 37 -7.56 19.78 4.75
C GLU A 37 -7.07 18.68 3.81
N GLU A 38 -6.62 19.10 2.63
CA GLU A 38 -5.89 18.26 1.69
C GLU A 38 -4.38 18.48 1.86
N ILE A 39 -3.62 17.41 2.01
CA ILE A 39 -2.17 17.43 2.19
C ILE A 39 -1.50 16.88 0.94
N VAL A 40 -0.51 17.60 0.40
CA VAL A 40 0.30 17.11 -0.72
C VAL A 40 1.45 16.26 -0.21
N LEU A 41 1.48 14.99 -0.61
CA LEU A 41 2.55 14.04 -0.33
C LEU A 41 3.55 14.05 -1.48
N PHE A 42 4.75 14.61 -1.25
CA PHE A 42 5.86 14.53 -2.18
C PHE A 42 6.60 13.21 -2.02
N THR A 43 7.06 12.62 -3.12
CA THR A 43 7.80 11.36 -3.10
C THR A 43 9.05 11.44 -3.95
N ASP A 44 10.04 10.62 -3.61
CA ASP A 44 11.22 10.40 -4.45
C ASP A 44 10.95 9.30 -5.49
N PRO A 45 11.70 9.22 -6.61
CA PRO A 45 11.54 8.18 -7.63
C PRO A 45 11.66 6.73 -7.12
N GLY A 46 12.36 6.53 -6.00
CA GLY A 46 12.53 5.22 -5.35
C GLY A 46 11.47 4.91 -4.30
N ASP A 47 10.55 5.83 -4.00
CA ASP A 47 9.48 5.60 -3.05
C ASP A 47 8.42 4.65 -3.62
N LEU A 48 7.63 4.07 -2.72
CA LEU A 48 6.61 3.09 -3.05
C LEU A 48 5.21 3.59 -2.66
N ILE A 49 4.22 3.17 -3.44
CA ILE A 49 2.83 3.08 -3.02
C ILE A 49 2.55 1.62 -2.65
N VAL A 50 2.13 1.40 -1.40
CA VAL A 50 1.89 0.08 -0.83
C VAL A 50 0.43 -0.03 -0.44
N ALA A 51 -0.29 -0.97 -1.03
CA ALA A 51 -1.67 -1.27 -0.68
C ALA A 51 -1.76 -2.62 0.05
N SER A 52 -2.65 -2.71 1.04
CA SER A 52 -2.88 -3.91 1.84
C SER A 52 -4.36 -4.25 1.87
N SER A 53 -4.66 -5.54 1.75
CA SER A 53 -6.00 -6.08 1.94
C SER A 53 -5.97 -7.31 2.84
N PHE A 54 -7.02 -7.45 3.65
CA PHE A 54 -7.37 -8.72 4.26
C PHE A 54 -7.96 -9.63 3.18
N GLY A 55 -7.50 -10.87 3.10
CA GLY A 55 -7.90 -11.84 2.06
C GLY A 55 -6.84 -12.05 0.97
N THR A 56 -7.13 -13.04 0.14
CA THR A 56 -6.23 -13.55 -0.90
C THR A 56 -6.99 -13.85 -2.19
N GLY A 57 -6.26 -14.03 -3.28
CA GLY A 57 -6.79 -14.43 -4.57
C GLY A 57 -7.10 -13.28 -5.52
N ASP A 58 -7.51 -13.66 -6.73
CA ASP A 58 -7.60 -12.79 -7.91
C ASP A 58 -8.55 -11.58 -7.75
N ALA A 59 -9.65 -11.71 -7.02
CA ALA A 59 -10.53 -10.56 -6.73
C ALA A 59 -9.85 -9.51 -5.85
N VAL A 60 -9.04 -9.94 -4.87
CA VAL A 60 -8.29 -9.05 -3.97
C VAL A 60 -7.18 -8.35 -4.75
N GLU A 61 -6.41 -9.09 -5.54
CA GLU A 61 -5.32 -8.55 -6.36
C GLU A 61 -5.80 -7.51 -7.36
N ARG A 62 -6.91 -7.79 -8.06
CA ARG A 62 -7.55 -6.78 -8.92
C ARG A 62 -7.98 -5.54 -8.16
N GLY A 63 -8.51 -5.69 -6.94
CA GLY A 63 -8.92 -4.57 -6.09
C GLY A 63 -7.73 -3.71 -5.66
N LEU A 64 -6.63 -4.35 -5.25
CA LEU A 64 -5.37 -3.69 -4.92
C LEU A 64 -4.80 -2.94 -6.12
N ARG A 65 -4.72 -3.60 -7.29
CA ARG A 65 -4.27 -2.98 -8.54
C ARG A 65 -5.12 -1.78 -8.93
N CYS A 66 -6.44 -1.94 -8.93
CA CYS A 66 -7.38 -0.87 -9.24
C CYS A 66 -7.18 0.33 -8.32
N THR A 67 -6.99 0.08 -7.01
CA THR A 67 -6.74 1.13 -6.03
C THR A 67 -5.44 1.88 -6.33
N ILE A 68 -4.33 1.17 -6.51
CA ILE A 68 -3.04 1.77 -6.85
C ILE A 68 -3.12 2.52 -8.18
N PHE A 69 -3.76 1.93 -9.21
CA PHE A 69 -3.91 2.54 -10.52
C PHE A 69 -4.71 3.85 -10.46
N HIS A 70 -5.83 3.87 -9.74
CA HIS A 70 -6.61 5.10 -9.55
C HIS A 70 -5.80 6.21 -8.89
N ILE A 71 -5.02 5.88 -7.87
CA ILE A 71 -4.20 6.87 -7.15
C ILE A 71 -3.02 7.33 -8.00
N ARG A 72 -2.24 6.39 -8.53
CA ARG A 72 -0.98 6.64 -9.23
C ARG A 72 -1.19 7.17 -10.64
N GLU A 73 -2.03 6.52 -11.45
CA GLU A 73 -2.20 6.85 -12.86
C GLU A 73 -3.31 7.87 -13.11
N LEU A 74 -4.38 7.81 -12.32
CA LEU A 74 -5.54 8.69 -12.50
C LEU A 74 -5.59 9.88 -11.53
N GLY A 75 -4.64 9.97 -10.58
CA GLY A 75 -4.55 11.08 -9.63
C GLY A 75 -5.69 11.15 -8.62
N SER A 76 -6.32 10.01 -8.30
CA SER A 76 -7.34 9.96 -7.26
C SER A 76 -6.72 10.23 -5.88
N PRO A 77 -7.40 10.98 -5.00
CA PRO A 77 -6.87 11.27 -3.67
C PRO A 77 -6.85 9.99 -2.80
N LEU A 78 -5.87 9.94 -1.91
CA LEU A 78 -5.88 9.06 -0.74
C LEU A 78 -6.83 9.65 0.28
N ILE A 79 -7.84 8.89 0.71
CA ILE A 79 -8.86 9.38 1.63
C ILE A 79 -8.60 8.82 3.02
N VAL A 80 -8.38 9.72 3.99
CA VAL A 80 -8.30 9.38 5.42
C VAL A 80 -9.67 9.58 6.05
N LEU A 81 -10.27 8.50 6.52
CA LEU A 81 -11.55 8.58 7.22
C LEU A 81 -11.35 8.91 8.70
N PRO A 82 -12.18 9.78 9.29
CA PRO A 82 -12.13 10.03 10.72
C PRO A 82 -12.45 8.75 11.52
N LYS A 83 -11.94 8.68 12.75
CA LYS A 83 -12.16 7.53 13.63
C LYS A 83 -13.66 7.33 13.87
N GLY A 84 -14.14 6.11 13.59
CA GLY A 84 -15.56 5.75 13.77
C GLY A 84 -16.45 6.07 12.57
N HIS A 85 -15.87 6.49 11.44
CA HIS A 85 -16.65 6.73 10.23
C HIS A 85 -17.41 5.47 9.76
N PRO A 86 -18.69 5.56 9.36
CA PRO A 86 -19.50 4.40 8.95
C PRO A 86 -18.95 3.62 7.74
N ALA A 87 -18.06 4.24 6.96
CA ALA A 87 -17.39 3.57 5.84
C ALA A 87 -16.12 2.81 6.24
N SER A 88 -15.50 3.08 7.39
CA SER A 88 -14.25 2.42 7.79
C SER A 88 -14.34 0.88 7.80
N PRO A 89 -15.43 0.24 8.27
CA PRO A 89 -15.56 -1.23 8.20
C PRO A 89 -15.68 -1.79 6.77
N ARG A 90 -16.04 -0.94 5.81
CA ARG A 90 -16.18 -1.26 4.38
C ARG A 90 -14.89 -1.06 3.60
N LEU A 91 -13.91 -0.32 4.15
CA LEU A 91 -12.58 -0.20 3.54
C LEU A 91 -11.89 -1.56 3.59
N LYS A 92 -11.80 -2.22 2.44
CA LYS A 92 -11.10 -3.51 2.27
C LYS A 92 -9.64 -3.33 1.90
N VAL A 93 -9.29 -2.16 1.38
CA VAL A 93 -7.93 -1.78 1.00
C VAL A 93 -7.54 -0.54 1.78
N VAL A 94 -6.32 -0.56 2.32
CA VAL A 94 -5.65 0.62 2.89
C VAL A 94 -4.35 0.84 2.13
N VAL A 95 -3.88 2.08 2.06
CA VAL A 95 -2.70 2.47 1.28
C VAL A 95 -1.74 3.29 2.13
N SER A 96 -0.45 3.09 1.90
CA SER A 96 0.68 3.86 2.43
C SER A 96 1.52 4.34 1.24
N VAL A 97 2.08 5.55 1.34
CA VAL A 97 2.96 6.13 0.33
C VAL A 97 4.21 6.68 0.99
N GLY A 98 5.38 6.30 0.47
CA GLY A 98 6.67 6.84 0.89
C GLY A 98 7.80 5.84 0.78
N LYS A 99 8.94 6.19 1.41
CA LYS A 99 10.16 5.38 1.38
C LYS A 99 10.07 4.08 2.17
N ARG A 100 9.27 4.05 3.24
CA ARG A 100 9.16 2.92 4.15
C ARG A 100 7.71 2.69 4.52
N THR A 101 7.30 1.43 4.51
CA THR A 101 6.01 0.97 5.03
C THR A 101 6.24 -0.19 5.98
N ARG A 102 5.68 -0.11 7.18
CA ARG A 102 5.63 -1.17 8.18
C ARG A 102 4.22 -1.70 8.30
N ILE A 103 4.06 -3.01 8.26
CA ILE A 103 2.76 -3.64 8.46
C ILE A 103 2.52 -3.89 9.95
N SER A 104 1.31 -3.56 10.42
CA SER A 104 0.87 -3.81 11.80
C SER A 104 -0.57 -4.31 11.83
N CYS A 105 -0.80 -5.49 12.43
CA CYS A 105 -2.15 -6.03 12.63
C CYS A 105 -2.84 -5.45 13.89
N ARG A 106 -2.08 -4.69 14.70
CA ARG A 106 -2.54 -4.12 15.98
C ARG A 106 -3.19 -2.75 15.82
N ILE A 107 -3.17 -2.20 14.60
CA ILE A 107 -3.76 -0.91 14.28
C ILE A 107 -5.14 -1.08 13.65
N ARG A 108 -6.05 -0.13 13.94
CA ARG A 108 -7.34 -0.07 13.24
C ARG A 108 -7.12 0.46 11.80
N PRO A 109 -7.67 -0.19 10.77
CA PRO A 109 -7.52 0.24 9.38
C PRO A 109 -7.98 1.68 9.17
N GLY A 110 -7.14 2.49 8.51
CA GLY A 110 -7.47 3.86 8.11
C GLY A 110 -7.62 4.86 9.25
N THR A 111 -7.16 4.55 10.47
CA THR A 111 -7.30 5.46 11.64
C THR A 111 -5.99 6.04 12.17
N HIS A 112 -4.85 5.77 11.51
CA HIS A 112 -3.55 6.25 11.97
C HIS A 112 -3.09 7.37 11.03
N PRO A 113 -2.62 8.51 11.55
CA PRO A 113 -2.12 9.61 10.73
C PRO A 113 -0.76 9.28 10.09
N GLU A 114 -0.01 8.37 10.73
CA GLU A 114 1.29 7.86 10.29
C GLU A 114 1.17 7.15 8.94
N GLN A 115 1.81 7.71 7.90
CA GLN A 115 1.77 7.16 6.54
C GLN A 115 2.73 5.99 6.34
N ASP A 116 3.64 5.75 7.28
CA ASP A 116 4.61 4.65 7.25
C ASP A 116 4.09 3.37 7.91
N VAL A 117 2.86 3.37 8.45
CA VAL A 117 2.25 2.20 9.10
C VAL A 117 0.96 1.80 8.38
N LEU A 118 0.89 0.54 7.94
CA LEU A 118 -0.24 0.00 7.21
C LEU A 118 -0.87 -1.18 7.94
N CYS A 119 -2.20 -1.23 7.96
CA CYS A 119 -2.92 -2.36 8.55
C CYS A 119 -2.83 -3.58 7.63
N GLY A 120 -2.63 -4.77 8.17
CA GLY A 120 -2.56 -6.01 7.40
C GLY A 120 -3.01 -7.23 8.18
N ALA A 121 -3.06 -8.37 7.49
CA ALA A 121 -3.34 -9.67 8.11
C ALA A 121 -2.28 -10.00 9.18
N GLU A 122 -2.65 -10.81 10.17
CA GLU A 122 -1.78 -11.13 11.32
C GLU A 122 -0.45 -11.75 10.91
N GLU A 123 -0.43 -12.59 9.87
CA GLU A 123 0.81 -13.19 9.37
C GLU A 123 1.76 -12.19 8.69
N MET A 124 1.25 -11.00 8.35
CA MET A 124 2.02 -9.90 7.77
C MET A 124 2.48 -8.91 8.84
N ASP A 125 2.15 -9.13 10.13
CA ASP A 125 2.56 -8.24 11.22
C ASP A 125 4.08 -8.16 11.32
N GLY A 126 4.60 -6.93 11.42
CA GLY A 126 6.04 -6.69 11.54
C GLY A 126 6.81 -6.75 10.22
N LEU A 127 6.15 -7.00 9.08
CA LEU A 127 6.81 -6.84 7.78
C LEU A 127 7.26 -5.39 7.57
N GLU A 128 8.43 -5.23 6.99
CA GLU A 128 8.93 -3.94 6.55
C GLU A 128 9.22 -3.95 5.06
N ILE A 129 8.78 -2.89 4.41
CA ILE A 129 8.94 -2.65 2.99
C ILE A 129 9.70 -1.33 2.85
N HIS A 130 10.81 -1.38 2.13
CA HIS A 130 11.67 -0.22 1.88
C HIS A 130 11.77 0.00 0.37
N GLY A 131 11.47 1.21 -0.08
CA GLY A 131 11.64 1.62 -1.47
C GLY A 131 13.11 1.68 -1.86
N THR A 132 13.42 1.17 -3.05
CA THR A 132 14.74 1.25 -3.68
C THR A 132 14.61 1.87 -5.08
N ASN A 133 15.73 2.28 -5.66
CA ASN A 133 15.72 2.86 -7.02
C ASN A 133 15.22 1.88 -8.10
N ASP A 134 15.24 0.57 -7.83
CA ASP A 134 14.88 -0.51 -8.76
C ASP A 134 13.69 -1.36 -8.30
N GLY A 135 13.01 -0.99 -7.22
CA GLY A 135 11.85 -1.72 -6.69
C GLY A 135 11.74 -1.62 -5.17
N ALA A 136 11.78 -2.78 -4.50
CA ALA A 136 11.56 -2.88 -3.06
C ALA A 136 12.52 -3.85 -2.36
N GLU A 137 12.91 -3.51 -1.14
CA GLU A 137 13.50 -4.43 -0.17
C GLU A 137 12.45 -4.78 0.90
N VAL A 138 12.12 -6.08 0.99
CA VAL A 138 11.10 -6.61 1.90
C VAL A 138 11.76 -7.45 2.98
N ILE A 139 11.52 -7.11 4.24
CA ILE A 139 12.06 -7.78 5.42
C ILE A 139 10.93 -8.52 6.14
N GLY A 140 11.20 -9.77 6.53
CA GLY A 140 10.25 -10.60 7.29
C GLY A 140 9.24 -11.40 6.45
N PHE A 141 9.22 -11.25 5.13
CA PHE A 141 8.28 -11.98 4.26
C PHE A 141 8.94 -13.23 3.67
N ALA A 142 8.22 -14.36 3.68
CA ALA A 142 8.67 -15.65 3.16
C ALA A 142 7.63 -16.33 2.25
N GLY A 143 6.59 -15.60 1.82
CA GLY A 143 5.54 -16.10 0.95
C GLY A 143 5.86 -15.96 -0.54
N GLU A 144 4.84 -16.17 -1.37
CA GLU A 144 4.95 -16.05 -2.82
C GLU A 144 4.96 -14.57 -3.25
N VAL A 145 5.80 -14.27 -4.23
CA VAL A 145 5.86 -12.96 -4.89
C VAL A 145 5.47 -13.14 -6.35
N CYS A 146 4.52 -12.34 -6.82
CA CYS A 146 4.13 -12.25 -8.22
C CYS A 146 4.34 -10.83 -8.73
N VAL A 147 4.92 -10.66 -9.92
CA VAL A 147 5.08 -9.34 -10.55
C VAL A 147 4.29 -9.34 -11.84
N GLU A 148 3.46 -8.33 -12.02
CA GLU A 148 2.57 -8.16 -13.16
C GLU A 148 2.57 -6.71 -13.64
N ARG A 149 1.93 -6.43 -14.78
CA ARG A 149 1.72 -5.06 -15.23
C ARG A 149 0.64 -4.36 -14.39
N LEU A 150 0.94 -3.12 -13.99
CA LEU A 150 0.03 -2.23 -13.27
C LEU A 150 -1.12 -1.76 -14.16
#